data_AF-A0A4Y6ICN1-F1
#
_entry.id   AF-A0A4Y6ICN1-F1
#
_cell.length_a   1.000
_cell.length_b   1.000
_cell.length_c   1.000
_cell.angle_alpha   90.00
_cell.angle_beta   90.00
_cell.angle_gamma   90.00
#
_symmetry.space_group_name_H-M   'P 1'
#
loop_
_entity.id
_entity.type
_entity.pdbx_description
1 polymer ?
#
loop_
_entity_poly.entity_id
_entity_poly.type
_entity_poly.pdbx_seq_one_letter_code
_entity_poly.pdbx_strand_id
1 'polypeptide(L)'
;MKYLIAALLPLMLTGCITFPTENSNNVKVIWDNHYSIAECQYLDTVLGSEGHFYDFWLHSDQNMVWGTLNQMRIKTAALGGDTLYLYQPLGFLGSVTMMANAYDCSGQMVLMEQESTDAEVTTLDEEKVTDVE
;
A
#
# COMPACT_ATOMS: atom_id res chain seq x y z
N MET A 1 -15.64 45.16 -22.10
CA MET A 1 -16.32 44.06 -21.35
C MET A 1 -16.21 42.70 -22.04
N LYS A 2 -16.20 42.60 -23.37
CA LYS A 2 -16.13 41.29 -24.09
C LYS A 2 -14.84 40.50 -23.87
N TYR A 3 -13.70 41.18 -23.69
CA TYR A 3 -12.40 40.55 -23.47
C TYR A 3 -12.17 40.05 -22.02
N LEU A 4 -12.97 40.54 -21.05
CA LEU A 4 -12.88 40.08 -19.65
C LEU A 4 -13.38 38.64 -19.49
N ILE A 5 -14.36 38.22 -20.29
CA ILE A 5 -14.90 36.84 -20.27
C ILE A 5 -13.88 35.86 -20.90
N ALA A 6 -13.14 36.29 -21.92
CA ALA A 6 -12.12 35.46 -22.57
C ALA A 6 -10.90 35.20 -21.67
N ALA A 7 -10.57 36.12 -20.77
CA ALA A 7 -9.46 35.97 -19.83
C ALA A 7 -9.77 35.05 -18.63
N LEU A 8 -11.05 34.79 -18.33
CA LEU A 8 -11.47 33.96 -17.19
C LEU A 8 -11.56 32.46 -17.52
N LEU A 9 -11.64 32.11 -18.81
CA LEU A 9 -11.78 30.74 -19.29
C LEU A 9 -10.60 29.80 -18.92
N PRO A 10 -9.31 30.21 -18.95
CA PRO A 10 -8.22 29.31 -18.61
C PRO A 10 -8.08 29.04 -17.10
N LEU A 11 -8.69 29.85 -16.22
CA LEU A 11 -8.65 29.61 -14.77
C LEU A 11 -9.49 28.41 -14.34
N MET A 12 -10.37 27.90 -15.21
CA MET A 12 -11.21 26.74 -14.91
C MET A 12 -10.52 25.40 -15.17
N LEU A 13 -9.29 25.39 -15.71
CA LEU A 13 -8.49 24.18 -15.96
C LEU A 13 -7.55 23.81 -14.79
N THR A 14 -7.97 24.02 -13.54
CA THR A 14 -7.22 23.46 -12.41
C THR A 14 -7.54 21.97 -12.29
N GLY A 15 -6.69 21.12 -12.86
CA GLY A 15 -6.76 19.67 -12.63
C GLY A 15 -6.24 19.32 -11.23
N CYS A 16 -6.99 18.53 -10.47
CA CYS A 16 -6.48 17.89 -9.26
C CYS A 16 -5.55 16.74 -9.67
N ILE A 17 -4.26 16.89 -9.43
CA ILE A 17 -3.28 15.81 -9.59
C ILE A 17 -3.10 15.09 -8.25
N THR A 18 -2.99 13.76 -8.31
CA THR A 18 -2.87 12.90 -7.13
C THR A 18 -1.41 12.88 -6.65
N PHE A 19 -1.07 13.75 -5.69
CA PHE A 19 0.24 13.76 -5.04
C PHE A 19 0.27 12.88 -3.78
N PRO A 20 1.39 12.20 -3.48
CA PRO A 20 1.53 11.40 -2.28
C PRO A 20 1.43 12.29 -1.04
N THR A 21 0.60 11.88 -0.08
CA THR A 21 0.54 12.49 1.25
C THR A 21 1.51 11.80 2.20
N GLU A 22 1.83 12.44 3.33
CA GLU A 22 2.72 11.87 4.35
C GLU A 22 2.22 10.49 4.83
N ASN A 23 0.93 10.36 5.12
CA ASN A 23 0.33 9.08 5.52
C ASN A 23 0.32 8.04 4.40
N SER A 24 0.13 8.47 3.15
CA SER A 24 0.14 7.57 1.97
C SER A 24 1.52 6.94 1.75
N ASN A 25 2.61 7.67 2.04
CA ASN A 25 3.97 7.16 1.87
C ASN A 25 4.32 6.02 2.83
N ASN A 26 3.62 5.92 3.97
CA ASN A 26 3.84 4.85 4.95
C ASN A 26 3.12 3.54 4.58
N VAL A 27 2.25 3.55 3.56
CA VAL A 27 1.54 2.35 3.11
C VAL A 27 2.48 1.42 2.35
N LYS A 28 2.77 0.25 2.93
CA LYS A 28 3.56 -0.82 2.32
C LYS A 28 2.79 -1.47 1.19
N VAL A 29 3.45 -1.68 0.06
CA VAL A 29 2.86 -2.34 -1.11
C VAL A 29 3.46 -3.73 -1.21
N ILE A 30 2.60 -4.74 -1.18
CA ILE A 30 2.98 -6.15 -1.19
C ILE A 30 2.37 -6.83 -2.42
N TRP A 31 3.15 -7.70 -3.04
CA TRP A 31 2.72 -8.58 -4.13
C TRP A 31 3.19 -9.99 -3.82
N ASP A 32 2.33 -10.98 -4.06
CA ASP A 32 2.64 -12.43 -4.07
C ASP A 32 3.11 -13.02 -2.73
N ASN A 33 3.13 -12.23 -1.66
CA ASN A 33 3.49 -12.68 -0.32
C ASN A 33 2.26 -12.68 0.59
N HIS A 34 1.44 -13.73 0.49
CA HIS A 34 0.24 -13.88 1.30
C HIS A 34 0.53 -14.11 2.80
N TYR A 35 1.73 -14.62 3.16
CA TYR A 35 2.12 -14.81 4.56
C TYR A 35 2.26 -13.48 5.30
N SER A 36 2.72 -12.44 4.62
CA SER A 36 2.88 -11.11 5.23
C SER A 36 1.57 -10.44 5.66
N ILE A 37 0.41 -10.92 5.20
CA ILE A 37 -0.91 -10.37 5.54
C ILE A 37 -1.76 -11.32 6.40
N ALA A 38 -1.22 -12.47 6.81
CA ALA A 38 -1.99 -13.54 7.45
C ALA A 38 -2.63 -13.12 8.78
N GLU A 39 -2.01 -12.19 9.52
CA GLU A 39 -2.49 -11.70 10.82
C GLU A 39 -2.96 -10.25 10.76
N CYS A 40 -3.10 -9.67 9.56
CA CYS A 40 -3.58 -8.31 9.41
C CYS A 40 -5.10 -8.24 9.36
N GLN A 41 -5.65 -7.13 9.84
CA GLN A 41 -7.07 -6.87 9.74
C GLN A 41 -7.41 -6.38 8.33
N TYR A 42 -8.30 -7.10 7.63
CA TYR A 42 -8.86 -6.62 6.36
C TYR A 42 -9.73 -5.39 6.61
N LEU A 43 -9.52 -4.34 5.80
CA LEU A 43 -10.30 -3.11 5.87
C LEU A 43 -11.32 -3.04 4.73
N ASP A 44 -10.84 -2.95 3.49
CA ASP A 44 -11.66 -2.85 2.29
C ASP A 44 -10.85 -3.19 1.03
N THR A 45 -11.53 -3.31 -0.10
CA THR A 45 -10.90 -3.43 -1.42
C THR A 45 -10.81 -2.06 -2.07
N VAL A 46 -9.59 -1.63 -2.37
CA VAL A 46 -9.32 -0.35 -3.03
C VAL A 46 -9.03 -0.53 -4.52
N LEU A 47 -9.49 0.44 -5.30
CA LEU A 47 -9.26 0.51 -6.75
C LEU A 47 -8.43 1.75 -7.06
N GLY A 48 -7.45 1.60 -7.94
CA GLY A 48 -6.70 2.69 -8.52
C GLY A 48 -6.82 2.67 -10.03
N SER A 49 -6.89 3.85 -10.65
CA SER A 49 -6.83 3.97 -12.09
C SER A 49 -6.20 5.29 -12.49
N GLU A 50 -5.21 5.21 -13.38
CA GLU A 50 -4.57 6.38 -13.97
C GLU A 50 -4.39 6.20 -15.48
N GLY A 51 -4.61 7.29 -16.22
CA GLY A 51 -4.48 7.34 -17.67
C GLY A 51 -5.64 8.09 -18.31
N HIS A 52 -5.39 8.68 -19.48
CA HIS A 52 -6.44 9.31 -20.27
C HIS A 52 -6.41 8.80 -21.71
N PHE A 53 -7.60 8.52 -22.24
CA PHE A 53 -7.75 7.96 -23.58
C PHE A 53 -7.19 8.88 -24.68
N TYR A 54 -7.09 10.18 -24.44
CA TYR A 54 -6.73 11.19 -25.44
C TYR A 54 -5.25 11.58 -25.41
N ASP A 55 -4.50 11.30 -24.35
CA ASP A 55 -3.09 11.70 -24.19
C ASP A 55 -2.18 10.55 -23.75
N PHE A 56 -2.63 9.30 -23.89
CA PHE A 56 -1.84 8.13 -23.52
C PHE A 56 -0.47 8.08 -24.19
N TRP A 57 -0.32 8.65 -25.40
CA TRP A 57 0.96 8.71 -26.11
C TRP A 57 1.98 9.65 -25.44
N LEU A 58 1.51 10.62 -24.65
CA LEU A 58 2.35 11.59 -23.95
C LEU A 58 2.75 11.13 -22.54
N HIS A 59 2.13 10.08 -22.01
CA HIS A 59 2.38 9.55 -20.68
C HIS A 59 3.11 8.22 -20.75
N SER A 60 4.20 8.07 -20.00
CA SER A 60 4.86 6.77 -19.89
C SER A 60 4.01 5.82 -19.05
N ASP A 61 4.01 4.53 -19.41
CA ASP A 61 3.35 3.47 -18.63
C ASP A 61 3.79 3.49 -17.16
N GLN A 62 5.07 3.81 -16.91
CA GLN A 62 5.62 3.95 -15.56
C GLN A 62 4.91 5.02 -14.74
N ASN A 63 4.59 6.19 -15.33
CA ASN A 63 3.91 7.26 -14.63
C ASN A 63 2.46 6.86 -14.30
N MET A 64 1.78 6.15 -15.21
CA MET A 64 0.43 5.65 -14.96
C MET A 64 0.41 4.61 -13.83
N VAL A 65 1.36 3.68 -13.81
CA VAL A 65 1.53 2.72 -12.71
C VAL A 65 1.76 3.45 -11.39
N TRP A 66 2.65 4.44 -11.38
CA TRP A 66 2.97 5.19 -10.17
C TRP A 66 1.77 6.02 -9.66
N GLY A 67 1.05 6.70 -10.55
CA GLY A 67 -0.17 7.44 -10.21
C GLY A 67 -1.26 6.52 -9.66
N THR A 68 -1.45 5.35 -10.29
CA THR A 68 -2.39 4.32 -9.84
C THR A 68 -2.05 3.82 -8.43
N LEU A 69 -0.79 3.48 -8.17
CA LEU A 69 -0.31 3.05 -6.86
C LEU A 69 -0.50 4.15 -5.81
N ASN A 70 -0.16 5.38 -6.14
CA ASN A 70 -0.29 6.50 -5.22
C ASN A 70 -1.76 6.76 -4.86
N GLN A 71 -2.66 6.70 -5.84
CA GLN A 71 -4.10 6.81 -5.60
C GLN A 71 -4.60 5.73 -4.63
N MET A 72 -4.14 4.48 -4.79
CA MET A 72 -4.51 3.39 -3.88
C MET A 72 -3.93 3.55 -2.48
N ARG A 73 -2.69 4.03 -2.35
CA ARG A 73 -2.07 4.31 -1.05
C ARG A 73 -2.81 5.40 -0.29
N ILE A 74 -3.24 6.47 -0.97
CA ILE A 74 -4.04 7.54 -0.37
C ILE A 74 -5.38 6.98 0.15
N LYS A 75 -6.04 6.14 -0.65
CA LYS A 75 -7.30 5.48 -0.24
C LYS A 75 -7.07 4.55 0.97
N THR A 76 -5.99 3.79 0.97
CA THR A 76 -5.63 2.86 2.06
C THR A 76 -5.34 3.63 3.35
N ALA A 77 -4.54 4.70 3.26
CA ALA A 77 -4.25 5.58 4.39
C ALA A 77 -5.52 6.26 4.92
N ALA A 78 -6.46 6.63 4.05
CA ALA A 78 -7.75 7.19 4.46
C ALA A 78 -8.64 6.19 5.20
N LEU A 79 -8.45 4.88 4.97
CA LEU A 79 -9.09 3.79 5.72
C LEU A 79 -8.38 3.45 7.03
N GLY A 80 -7.22 4.06 7.31
CA GLY A 80 -6.37 3.73 8.46
C GLY A 80 -5.48 2.52 8.26
N GLY A 81 -5.37 2.00 7.03
CA GLY A 81 -4.50 0.87 6.70
C GLY A 81 -3.05 1.28 6.46
N ASP A 82 -2.14 0.36 6.72
CA ASP A 82 -0.70 0.50 6.51
C ASP A 82 -0.16 -0.43 5.41
N THR A 83 -1.00 -1.33 4.89
CA THR A 83 -0.58 -2.38 3.97
C THR A 83 -1.56 -2.53 2.83
N LEU A 84 -1.02 -2.58 1.61
CA LEU A 84 -1.73 -2.72 0.36
C LEU A 84 -1.29 -4.01 -0.33
N TYR A 85 -2.18 -4.99 -0.43
CA TYR A 85 -1.95 -6.24 -1.14
C TYR A 85 -2.52 -6.18 -2.56
N LEU A 86 -1.63 -6.10 -3.55
CA LEU A 86 -2.00 -5.96 -4.95
C LEU A 86 -2.52 -7.27 -5.55
N TYR A 87 -3.62 -7.17 -6.28
CA TYR A 87 -3.99 -8.19 -7.26
C TYR A 87 -3.30 -7.93 -8.60
N GLN A 88 -3.42 -8.91 -9.50
CA GLN A 88 -2.93 -8.75 -10.87
C GLN A 88 -3.56 -7.50 -11.53
N PRO A 89 -2.73 -6.61 -12.13
CA PRO A 89 -3.23 -5.40 -12.76
C PRO A 89 -4.13 -5.73 -13.96
N LEU A 90 -5.15 -4.89 -14.17
CA LEU A 90 -6.00 -4.93 -15.35
C LEU A 90 -5.38 -4.06 -16.45
N GLY A 91 -4.99 -4.70 -17.55
CA GLY A 91 -4.42 -4.01 -18.70
C GLY A 91 -5.51 -3.38 -19.56
N PHE A 92 -5.54 -2.05 -19.61
CA PHE A 92 -6.40 -1.29 -20.52
C PHE A 92 -5.53 -0.47 -21.48
N LEU A 93 -6.00 -0.25 -22.71
CA LEU A 93 -5.27 0.57 -23.67
C LEU A 93 -5.32 2.04 -23.22
N GLY A 94 -4.17 2.59 -22.88
CA GLY A 94 -4.03 3.99 -22.45
C GLY A 94 -4.44 4.28 -21.00
N SER A 95 -4.63 3.25 -20.19
CA SER A 95 -4.78 3.40 -18.74
C SER A 95 -4.28 2.18 -17.99
N VAL A 96 -3.84 2.41 -16.76
CA VAL A 96 -3.50 1.35 -15.81
C VAL A 96 -4.57 1.35 -14.74
N THR A 97 -5.22 0.20 -14.54
CA THR A 97 -6.19 0.02 -13.48
C THR A 97 -5.76 -1.16 -12.62
N MET A 98 -5.75 -0.96 -11.31
CA MET A 98 -5.35 -1.98 -10.33
C MET A 98 -6.41 -2.10 -9.25
N MET A 99 -6.55 -3.32 -8.74
CA MET A 99 -7.33 -3.63 -7.55
C MET A 99 -6.39 -4.14 -6.47
N ALA A 100 -6.67 -3.80 -5.22
CA ALA A 100 -5.91 -4.27 -4.08
C ALA A 100 -6.80 -4.40 -2.84
N ASN A 101 -6.38 -5.23 -1.89
CA ASN A 101 -6.95 -5.21 -0.55
C ASN A 101 -6.14 -4.28 0.35
N ALA A 102 -6.82 -3.45 1.12
CA ALA A 102 -6.26 -2.65 2.20
C ALA A 102 -6.32 -3.43 3.52
N TYR A 103 -5.21 -3.42 4.25
CA TYR A 103 -5.06 -4.06 5.55
C TYR A 103 -4.48 -3.08 6.57
N ASP A 104 -4.82 -3.31 7.84
CA ASP A 104 -4.12 -2.76 9.00
C ASP A 104 -3.28 -3.89 9.64
N CYS A 105 -1.96 -3.76 9.54
CA CYS A 105 -0.97 -4.67 10.09
C CYS A 105 -0.23 -4.07 11.31
N SER A 106 -0.71 -2.95 11.88
CA SER A 106 -0.06 -2.30 13.02
C SER A 106 0.09 -3.21 14.24
N GLY A 107 -0.77 -4.22 14.38
CA GLY A 107 -0.70 -5.26 15.42
C GLY A 107 0.42 -6.30 15.25
N GLN A 108 0.98 -6.49 14.05
CA GLN A 108 2.03 -7.49 13.80
C GLN A 108 3.42 -7.06 14.28
N MET A 109 3.66 -5.76 14.47
CA MET A 109 4.91 -5.25 15.05
C MET A 109 5.18 -5.82 16.45
N VAL A 110 4.15 -6.32 17.15
CA VAL A 110 4.28 -6.87 18.50
C VAL A 110 4.73 -8.34 18.48
N LEU A 111 4.39 -9.11 17.44
CA LEU A 111 4.62 -10.55 17.41
C LEU A 111 6.02 -10.94 16.91
N MET A 112 6.72 -10.06 16.18
CA MET A 112 8.07 -10.32 15.70
C MET A 112 9.17 -10.02 16.74
N GLU A 113 8.87 -9.27 17.81
CA GLU A 113 9.85 -8.94 18.86
C GLU A 113 10.03 -10.06 19.89
N GLN A 114 9.01 -10.91 20.09
CA GLN A 114 9.02 -11.96 21.13
C GLN A 114 9.74 -13.26 20.76
N GLU A 115 10.08 -13.50 19.49
CA GLU A 115 10.82 -14.72 19.10
C GLU A 115 12.33 -14.62 19.43
N SER A 116 12.84 -13.42 19.71
CA SER A 116 14.28 -13.20 19.93
C SER A 116 14.73 -13.30 21.39
N THR A 117 13.81 -13.31 22.37
CA THR A 117 14.17 -13.20 23.80
C THR A 117 14.01 -14.48 24.62
N ASP A 118 13.41 -15.53 24.08
CA ASP A 118 13.17 -16.80 24.80
C ASP A 118 14.27 -17.87 24.60
N ALA A 119 15.31 -17.58 23.81
CA ALA A 119 16.36 -18.55 23.49
C ALA A 119 17.56 -18.56 24.45
N GLU A 120 17.62 -17.70 25.47
CA GLU A 120 18.80 -17.57 26.35
C GLU A 120 18.49 -17.70 27.85
N VAL A 121 17.67 -18.67 28.28
CA VAL A 121 17.75 -19.16 29.69
C VAL A 121 17.34 -20.64 29.75
N THR A 122 18.23 -21.56 29.37
CA THR A 122 18.21 -22.95 29.89
C THR A 122 19.49 -23.71 29.54
N THR A 123 20.65 -23.16 29.92
CA THR A 123 21.79 -23.97 30.34
C THR A 123 22.34 -23.23 31.55
N LEU A 124 22.12 -23.73 32.76
CA LEU A 124 23.08 -24.51 33.53
C LEU A 124 22.33 -25.00 34.78
N ASP A 125 22.32 -26.31 35.02
CA ASP A 125 22.51 -26.95 36.33
C ASP A 125 22.53 -28.47 36.10
N GLU A 126 23.75 -28.99 35.92
CA GLU A 126 24.08 -30.39 36.21
C GLU A 126 23.81 -30.67 37.70
N GLU A 127 23.24 -31.82 38.07
CA GLU A 127 23.84 -32.78 39.02
C GLU A 127 22.86 -33.95 39.38
N LYS A 128 23.15 -35.13 38.79
CA LYS A 128 23.28 -36.44 39.45
C LYS A 128 22.26 -36.86 40.54
N VAL A 129 21.51 -37.95 40.32
CA VAL A 129 21.47 -39.17 41.17
C VAL A 129 20.81 -40.30 40.37
N THR A 130 21.62 -41.28 39.93
CA THR A 130 21.21 -42.65 39.64
C THR A 130 21.10 -43.41 40.96
N ASP A 131 20.01 -44.15 41.20
CA ASP A 131 19.93 -45.41 41.98
C ASP A 131 18.46 -45.80 42.22
N VAL A 132 17.95 -46.84 41.51
CA VAL A 132 17.04 -47.88 42.04
C VAL A 132 17.04 -49.07 41.05
N GLU A 133 17.78 -50.13 41.35
CA GLU A 133 17.32 -51.53 41.28
C GLU A 133 18.11 -52.38 42.29
#